data_AF-A0A402BYQ2-F1
#
_entry.id   AF-A0A402BYQ2-F1
#
_cell.length_a   1.000
_cell.length_b   1.000
_cell.length_c   1.000
_cell.angle_alpha   90.00
_cell.angle_beta   90.00
_cell.angle_gamma   90.00
#
_symmetry.space_group_name_H-M   'P 1'
#
loop_
_entity.id
_entity.type
_entity.pdbx_description
1 polymer ?
#
loop_
_entity_poly.entity_id
_entity_poly.type
_entity_poly.pdbx_seq_one_letter_code
_entity_poly.pdbx_strand_id
1 'polypeptide(L)' 'MLVQKNSWEHTSIQWDDTARGRCREIGGTGPGRPGAPREGCAALTASITRAAQAGAVPVRDPDPIPTPVVVH' A
#
# COMPACT_ATOMS: atom_id res chain seq x y z
N MET A 1 9.00 -0.80 -5.35
CA MET A 1 9.28 -1.16 -3.94
C MET A 1 8.05 -1.84 -3.38
N LEU A 2 8.18 -3.05 -2.83
CA LEU A 2 7.00 -3.88 -2.56
C LEU A 2 6.02 -3.29 -1.52
N VAL A 3 6.49 -2.44 -0.61
CA VAL A 3 5.73 -1.85 0.51
C VAL A 3 6.17 -0.40 0.68
N GLN A 4 5.23 0.51 0.96
CA GLN A 4 5.51 1.93 1.16
C GLN A 4 4.44 2.63 2.01
N LYS A 5 4.81 3.74 2.63
CA LYS A 5 3.89 4.73 3.21
C LYS A 5 3.77 5.91 2.25
N ASN A 6 2.59 6.52 2.13
CA ASN A 6 2.44 7.65 1.23
C ASN A 6 3.15 8.91 1.74
N SER A 7 2.91 9.32 2.99
CA SER A 7 3.60 10.44 3.66
C SER A 7 3.82 10.15 5.14
N TRP A 8 4.55 10.99 5.86
CA TRP A 8 4.85 10.75 7.28
C TRP A 8 3.61 10.60 8.17
N GLU A 9 2.58 11.39 7.87
CA GLU A 9 1.31 11.56 8.58
C GLU A 9 0.32 10.42 8.31
N HIS A 10 0.53 9.62 7.26
CA HIS A 10 -0.33 8.48 6.97
C HIS A 10 -0.11 7.35 8.00
N THR A 11 -1.20 6.83 8.55
CA THR A 11 -1.17 5.67 9.47
C THR A 11 -1.30 4.33 8.73
N SER A 12 -1.44 4.35 7.41
CA SER A 12 -1.56 3.17 6.55
C SER A 12 -0.27 2.87 5.78
N ILE A 13 0.06 1.59 5.69
CA ILE A 13 1.10 1.05 4.82
C ILE A 13 0.42 0.37 3.64
N GLN A 14 0.98 0.57 2.45
CA GLN A 14 0.38 0.17 1.18
C GLN A 14 1.41 -0.57 0.32
N TRP A 15 0.94 -1.37 -0.62
CA TRP A 15 1.78 -1.93 -1.68
C TRP A 15 1.85 -0.96 -2.86
N ASP A 16 2.96 -0.96 -3.59
CA ASP A 16 3.02 -0.28 -4.89
C ASP A 16 2.34 -1.10 -5.99
N ASP A 17 2.15 -0.49 -7.16
CA ASP A 17 1.47 -1.15 -8.28
C ASP A 17 2.24 -2.36 -8.82
N THR A 18 3.57 -2.36 -8.67
CA THR A 18 4.41 -3.50 -9.03
C THR A 18 4.13 -4.70 -8.14
N ALA A 19 4.02 -4.51 -6.82
CA ALA A 19 3.68 -5.54 -5.85
C ALA A 19 2.27 -6.08 -6.07
N ARG A 20 1.30 -5.19 -6.33
CA ARG A 20 -0.08 -5.60 -6.66
C ARG A 20 -0.12 -6.46 -7.93
N GLY A 21 0.63 -6.08 -8.97
CA GLY A 21 0.71 -6.84 -10.22
C GLY A 21 1.40 -8.20 -10.09
N ARG A 22 2.28 -8.38 -9.10
CA ARG A 22 2.96 -9.65 -8.83
C ARG A 22 2.10 -10.65 -8.06
N CYS A 23 1.08 -10.17 -7.35
CA CYS A 23 0.17 -11.03 -6.63
C CYS A 23 -0.88 -11.62 -7.57
N ARG A 24 -0.95 -12.93 -7.72
CA ARG A 24 -1.91 -13.58 -8.63
C ARG A 24 -3.34 -13.48 -8.10
N GLU A 25 -3.51 -13.52 -6.78
CA GLU A 25 -4.77 -13.39 -6.06
C GLU A 25 -5.42 -12.01 -6.29
N ILE A 26 -4.59 -10.97 -6.42
CA ILE A 26 -5.03 -9.58 -6.69
C ILE A 26 -5.00 -9.23 -8.18
N GLY A 27 -4.12 -9.84 -8.97
CA GLY A 27 -3.95 -9.55 -10.40
C GLY A 27 -4.92 -10.29 -11.32
N GLY A 28 -5.49 -11.43 -10.90
CA GLY A 28 -6.41 -12.20 -11.76
C GLY A 28 -7.81 -11.60 -11.82
N THR A 29 -8.53 -11.61 -12.93
CA THR A 29 -9.99 -11.37 -12.93
C THR A 29 -10.66 -12.60 -12.30
N GLY A 30 -10.75 -12.64 -10.96
CA GLY A 30 -11.52 -13.66 -10.27
C GLY A 30 -13.00 -13.60 -10.68
N PRO A 31 -13.81 -14.65 -10.42
CA PRO A 31 -15.22 -14.71 -10.82
C PRO A 31 -16.13 -13.66 -10.16
N GLY A 32 -15.57 -12.77 -9.33
CA GLY A 32 -16.29 -11.71 -8.64
C GLY A 32 -16.58 -10.50 -9.54
N ARG A 33 -17.60 -9.72 -9.14
CA ARG A 33 -17.93 -8.42 -9.74
C ARG A 33 -16.68 -7.52 -9.77
N PRO A 34 -16.48 -6.69 -10.81
CA PRO A 34 -15.49 -5.61 -10.75
C PRO A 34 -15.68 -4.79 -9.46
N GLY A 35 -14.62 -4.68 -8.66
CA GLY A 35 -14.65 -4.02 -7.35
C GLY A 35 -15.06 -4.91 -6.16
N ALA A 36 -15.29 -6.21 -6.36
CA ALA A 36 -15.51 -7.13 -5.24
C ALA A 36 -14.27 -7.20 -4.33
N PRO A 37 -14.46 -7.24 -2.99
CA PRO A 37 -13.36 -7.47 -2.06
C PRO A 37 -12.65 -8.77 -2.41
N ARG A 38 -11.33 -8.71 -2.53
CA ARG A 38 -10.53 -9.90 -2.78
C ARG A 38 -10.01 -10.42 -1.45
N GLU A 39 -10.00 -11.74 -1.28
CA GLU A 39 -9.17 -12.36 -0.26
C GLU A 39 -7.74 -11.90 -0.53
N GLY A 40 -7.16 -11.20 0.44
CA GLY A 40 -5.90 -10.48 0.26
C GLY A 40 -4.75 -11.40 -0.15
N CYS A 41 -3.61 -10.80 -0.45
CA CYS A 41 -2.44 -11.57 -0.86
C CYS A 41 -1.55 -11.90 0.32
N ALA A 42 -1.53 -13.16 0.75
CA ALA A 42 -0.76 -13.58 1.93
C ALA A 42 0.73 -13.21 1.81
N ALA A 43 1.32 -13.37 0.62
CA ALA A 43 2.70 -12.98 0.35
C ALA A 43 2.94 -11.47 0.49
N LEU A 44 1.97 -10.65 0.09
CA LEU A 44 2.06 -9.19 0.25
C LEU A 44 1.81 -8.77 1.70
N THR A 45 0.93 -9.44 2.43
CA THR A 45 0.76 -9.19 3.88
C THR A 45 2.05 -9.51 4.64
N ALA A 46 2.68 -10.65 4.34
CA ALA A 46 3.96 -11.02 4.94
C ALA A 46 5.08 -10.02 4.62
N SER A 47 5.06 -9.40 3.43
CA SER A 47 6.06 -8.39 3.05
C SER A 47 5.93 -7.11 3.89
N ILE A 48 4.72 -6.70 4.26
CA ILE A 48 4.49 -5.58 5.20
C ILE A 48 5.12 -5.89 6.55
N THR A 49 4.80 -7.05 7.13
CA THR A 49 5.33 -7.46 8.43
C THR A 49 6.85 -7.47 8.43
N ARG A 50 7.48 -8.05 7.40
CA ARG A 50 8.94 -8.10 7.28
C ARG A 50 9.55 -6.70 7.15
N ALA A 51 8.98 -5.83 6.30
CA ALA A 51 9.50 -4.48 6.11
C ALA A 51 9.39 -3.64 7.39
N ALA A 52 8.28 -3.77 8.12
CA ALA A 52 8.07 -3.09 9.39
C ALA A 52 9.06 -3.57 10.47
N GLN A 53 9.25 -4.89 10.61
CA GLN A 53 10.21 -5.47 11.54
C GLN A 53 11.65 -5.07 11.23
N ALA A 54 12.00 -4.92 9.95
CA ALA A 54 13.31 -4.48 9.50
C ALA A 54 13.52 -2.96 9.58
N GLY A 55 12.50 -2.17 9.93
CA GLY A 55 12.57 -0.70 9.87
C GLY A 55 12.75 -0.15 8.44
N ALA A 56 12.40 -0.95 7.41
CA ALA A 56 12.69 -0.68 6.01
C ALA A 56 11.43 -0.29 5.21
N VAL A 57 10.49 0.42 5.84
CA VAL A 57 9.29 0.93 5.16
C VAL A 57 9.60 2.32 4.57
N PRO A 58 9.77 2.44 3.24
CA PRO A 58 10.03 3.72 2.61
C PRO A 58 8.79 4.63 2.68
N VAL A 59 9.03 5.95 2.76
CA VAL A 59 8.00 6.97 2.58
C VAL A 59 8.11 7.50 1.15
N ARG A 60 7.00 7.46 0.39
CA ARG A 60 6.96 7.87 -1.02
C ARG A 60 7.10 9.37 -1.17
N ASP A 61 6.34 10.13 -0.39
CA ASP A 61 6.38 11.58 -0.34
C ASP A 61 6.93 11.99 1.04
N PRO A 62 8.23 12.30 1.14
CA PRO A 62 8.84 12.66 2.40
C PRO A 62 8.52 14.10 2.80
N ASP A 63 7.96 14.92 1.90
CA ASP A 63 7.65 16.31 2.18
C ASP A 63 6.44 16.39 3.14
N PRO A 64 6.39 17.41 4.01
CA PRO A 64 5.24 17.63 4.87
C PRO A 64 3.97 17.78 4.03
N ILE A 65 2.87 17.13 4.44
CA ILE A 65 1.60 17.31 3.77
C ILE A 65 1.19 18.80 3.86
N PRO A 66 0.91 19.48 2.73
CA PRO A 66 0.50 20.88 2.76
C PRO A 66 -0.71 21.07 3.66
N THR A 67 -0.64 22.02 4.59
CA THR A 67 -1.81 22.39 5.39
C THR A 67 -2.91 22.91 4.46
N PRO A 68 -4.16 22.42 4.59
CA PRO A 68 -5.26 22.92 3.77
C PRO A 68 -5.41 24.42 4.02
N VAL A 69 -5.42 25.21 2.95
CA VAL A 69 -5.71 26.65 3.02
C VAL A 69 -7.18 26.78 3.40
N VAL A 70 -7.47 27.04 4.66
CA VAL A 70 -8.81 27.39 5.11
C VAL A 70 -9.05 28.84 4.70
N VAL A 71 -9.78 29.05 3.61
CA VAL A 71 -10.30 30.37 3.24
C VAL A 71 -11.50 30.67 4.15
N HIS A 72 -11.43 31.77 4.90
CA HIS A 72 -12.55 32.33 5.67
C HIS A 72 -13.37 33.29 4.82
#